data_AF-A0A7J9GQP5-F1
#
_entry.id   AF-A0A7J9GQP5-F1
#
_cell.length_a   1.000
_cell.length_b   1.000
_cell.length_c   1.000
_cell.angle_alpha   90.00
_cell.angle_beta   90.00
_cell.angle_gamma   90.00
#
_symmetry.space_group_name_H-M   'P 1'
#
loop_
_entity.id
_entity.type
_entity.pdbx_description
1 polymer ?
#
loop_
_entity_poly.entity_id
_entity_poly.type
_entity_poly.pdbx_seq_one_letter_code
_entity_poly.pdbx_strand_id
1 'polypeptide(L)'
;MTPENSPPSLIQLPTFIFFFFFTVLPRTHSRDHSLPYGDCRSSFECGIMEELSYPFWRNQQSHCGRQGFELQCQPHEYPVINMENQTFIVLEIEQNSQWMKLARSDVWNGICPLLDTQLNHPPFSFSATGIRNLSIFHGCQ
;
A
#
# COMPACT_ATOMS: atom_id res chain seq x y z
N MET A 1 81.61 -2.84 -17.79
CA MET A 1 80.18 -2.76 -18.13
C MET A 1 79.39 -2.94 -16.85
N THR A 2 78.92 -1.84 -16.26
CA THR A 2 78.00 -1.84 -15.12
C THR A 2 76.59 -1.61 -15.67
N PRO A 3 75.56 -2.36 -15.23
CA PRO A 3 74.20 -2.14 -15.69
C PRO A 3 73.67 -0.83 -15.08
N GLU A 4 73.24 0.07 -15.95
CA GLU A 4 72.54 1.29 -15.59
C GLU A 4 71.13 0.91 -15.13
N ASN A 5 70.94 0.82 -13.82
CA ASN A 5 69.61 0.66 -13.23
C ASN A 5 68.92 2.03 -13.24
N SER A 6 67.99 2.20 -14.17
CA SER A 6 67.10 3.35 -14.25
C SER A 6 66.17 3.39 -13.03
N PRO A 7 65.96 4.56 -12.39
CA PRO A 7 65.15 4.66 -11.18
C PRO A 7 63.67 4.41 -11.50
N PRO A 8 62.92 3.71 -10.62
CA PRO A 8 61.50 3.52 -10.81
C PRO A 8 60.80 4.89 -10.81
N SER A 9 60.11 5.19 -11.91
CA SER A 9 59.41 6.46 -12.13
C SER A 9 58.38 6.73 -11.02
N LEU A 10 58.56 7.84 -10.29
CA LEU A 10 57.68 8.32 -9.20
C LEU A 10 56.21 8.57 -9.63
N ILE A 11 55.91 8.51 -10.93
CA ILE A 11 54.59 8.71 -11.53
C ILE A 11 53.68 7.47 -11.33
N GLN A 12 54.22 6.33 -10.90
CA GLN A 12 53.46 5.09 -10.68
C GLN A 12 52.75 4.99 -9.32
N LEU A 13 53.08 5.85 -8.35
CA LEU A 13 52.42 5.87 -7.03
C LEU A 13 50.96 6.38 -7.05
N PRO A 14 50.61 7.50 -7.71
CA PRO A 14 49.24 8.03 -7.66
C PRO A 14 48.22 7.16 -8.41
N THR A 15 48.64 6.42 -9.45
CA THR A 15 47.78 5.50 -10.20
C THR A 15 47.42 4.26 -9.38
N PHE A 16 48.35 3.74 -8.59
CA PHE A 16 48.10 2.61 -7.68
C PHE A 16 47.09 2.95 -6.58
N ILE A 17 47.18 4.17 -6.01
CA ILE A 17 46.25 4.66 -4.99
C ILE A 17 44.83 4.80 -5.57
N PHE A 18 44.70 5.36 -6.78
CA PHE A 18 43.40 5.50 -7.45
C PHE A 18 42.74 4.13 -7.66
N PHE A 19 43.48 3.13 -8.16
CA PHE A 19 42.96 1.77 -8.36
C PHE A 19 42.48 1.12 -7.06
N PHE A 20 43.16 1.38 -5.94
CA PHE A 20 42.77 0.89 -4.62
C PHE A 20 41.45 1.50 -4.12
N PHE A 21 41.19 2.78 -4.43
CA PHE A 21 39.91 3.41 -4.08
C PHE A 21 38.72 2.83 -4.86
N PHE A 22 38.90 2.42 -6.13
CA PHE A 22 37.83 1.73 -6.89
C PHE A 22 37.58 0.29 -6.40
N THR A 23 38.58 -0.40 -5.87
CA THR A 23 38.43 -1.77 -5.37
C THR A 23 37.94 -1.83 -3.92
N VAL A 24 38.14 -0.75 -3.14
CA VAL A 24 37.75 -0.66 -1.72
C VAL A 24 36.47 0.17 -1.51
N LEU A 25 35.81 0.65 -2.56
CA LEU A 25 34.39 0.99 -2.43
C LEU A 25 33.71 -0.27 -1.88
N PRO A 26 33.18 -0.27 -0.63
CA PRO A 26 32.38 -1.38 -0.20
C PRO A 26 31.30 -1.44 -1.27
N ARG A 27 31.21 -2.58 -1.98
CA ARG A 27 29.99 -2.87 -2.70
C ARG A 27 28.91 -2.64 -1.66
N THR A 28 28.18 -1.55 -1.80
CA THR A 28 26.90 -1.43 -1.13
C THR A 28 26.16 -2.59 -1.75
N HIS A 29 26.23 -3.74 -1.10
CA HIS A 29 25.20 -4.72 -1.16
C HIS A 29 24.01 -3.90 -0.69
N SER A 30 23.32 -3.27 -1.65
CA SER A 30 21.88 -3.41 -1.65
C SER A 30 21.71 -4.91 -1.44
N ARG A 31 21.50 -5.28 -0.18
CA ARG A 31 20.65 -6.42 0.08
C ARG A 31 19.41 -6.03 -0.69
N ASP A 32 19.33 -6.52 -1.90
CA ASP A 32 18.08 -6.93 -2.49
C ASP A 32 17.59 -8.03 -1.55
N HIS A 33 17.19 -7.61 -0.34
CA HIS A 33 16.06 -8.21 0.27
C HIS A 33 15.01 -7.86 -0.75
N SER A 34 14.78 -8.79 -1.68
CA SER A 34 13.55 -8.89 -2.41
C SER A 34 12.47 -9.04 -1.33
N LEU A 35 12.18 -7.93 -0.65
CA LEU A 35 10.89 -7.69 -0.06
C LEU A 35 9.91 -8.09 -1.17
N PRO A 36 8.77 -8.71 -0.85
CA PRO A 36 7.85 -9.21 -1.86
C PRO A 36 7.11 -8.06 -2.57
N TYR A 37 7.80 -6.99 -2.95
CA TYR A 37 7.28 -5.88 -3.72
C TYR A 37 6.74 -6.35 -5.08
N GLY A 38 7.29 -7.43 -5.63
CA GLY A 38 6.72 -8.11 -6.80
C GLY A 38 5.33 -8.72 -6.55
N ASP A 39 5.00 -9.05 -5.30
CA ASP A 39 3.75 -9.68 -4.89
C ASP A 39 2.65 -8.66 -4.54
N CYS A 40 3.01 -7.38 -4.34
CA CYS A 40 2.06 -6.32 -4.02
C CYS A 40 1.13 -5.91 -5.17
N ARG A 41 1.38 -6.41 -6.38
CA ARG A 41 0.52 -6.17 -7.56
C ARG A 41 -0.40 -7.35 -7.88
N SER A 42 -0.29 -8.45 -7.15
CA SER A 42 -1.13 -9.62 -7.32
C SER A 42 -2.55 -9.27 -6.93
N SER A 43 -3.52 -9.64 -7.77
CA SER A 43 -4.92 -9.56 -7.37
C SER A 43 -5.24 -10.62 -6.32
N PHE A 44 -6.27 -10.38 -5.52
CA PHE A 44 -6.69 -11.30 -4.46
C PHE A 44 -8.21 -11.29 -4.28
N GLU A 45 -8.70 -12.31 -3.57
CA GLU A 45 -10.11 -12.44 -3.21
C GLU A 45 -10.33 -12.12 -1.73
N CYS A 46 -11.50 -11.55 -1.43
CA CYS A 46 -11.96 -11.25 -0.08
C CYS A 46 -13.47 -11.48 0.00
N GLY A 47 -13.88 -12.59 0.63
CA GLY A 47 -15.28 -12.95 0.75
C GLY A 47 -15.92 -13.21 -0.62
N ILE A 48 -16.96 -12.45 -0.96
CA ILE A 48 -17.61 -12.53 -2.29
C ILE A 48 -16.96 -11.66 -3.36
N MET A 49 -15.97 -10.84 -2.99
CA MET A 49 -15.29 -9.94 -3.93
C MET A 49 -14.01 -10.60 -4.46
N GLU A 50 -13.88 -10.64 -5.77
CA GLU A 50 -12.75 -11.19 -6.50
C GLU A 50 -11.94 -10.07 -7.17
N GLU A 51 -10.73 -10.40 -7.64
CA GLU A 51 -9.86 -9.49 -8.40
C GLU A 51 -9.54 -8.14 -7.72
N LEU A 52 -9.51 -8.11 -6.38
CA LEU A 52 -9.12 -6.94 -5.61
C LEU A 52 -7.62 -6.69 -5.75
N SER A 53 -7.23 -5.43 -5.81
CA SER A 53 -5.82 -5.05 -5.93
C SER A 53 -5.51 -3.82 -5.08
N TYR A 54 -4.26 -3.35 -5.14
CA TYR A 54 -3.86 -2.08 -4.52
C TYR A 54 -4.88 -0.97 -4.84
N PRO A 55 -5.38 -0.20 -3.85
CA PRO A 55 -4.82 0.01 -2.51
C PRO A 55 -5.29 -0.98 -1.43
N PHE A 56 -6.22 -1.87 -1.76
CA PHE A 56 -6.82 -2.80 -0.81
C PHE A 56 -5.85 -3.89 -0.40
N TRP A 57 -6.01 -4.40 0.81
CA TRP A 57 -5.18 -5.47 1.34
C TRP A 57 -5.88 -6.19 2.50
N ARG A 58 -5.41 -7.39 2.84
CA ARG A 58 -5.86 -8.16 4.00
C ARG A 58 -4.69 -8.84 4.71
N ASN A 59 -4.80 -9.04 6.02
CA ASN A 59 -3.89 -9.89 6.81
C ASN A 59 -2.38 -9.64 6.51
N GLN A 60 -1.70 -10.67 6.00
CA GLN A 60 -0.25 -10.73 5.75
C GLN A 60 0.23 -9.81 4.61
N GLN A 61 -0.68 -9.18 3.88
CA GLN A 61 -0.40 -8.23 2.80
C GLN A 61 -0.31 -6.77 3.30
N SER A 62 -0.25 -6.53 4.62
CA SER A 62 -0.16 -5.19 5.20
C SER A 62 0.99 -4.35 4.64
N HIS A 63 2.11 -4.99 4.31
CA HIS A 63 3.27 -4.36 3.69
C HIS A 63 3.03 -3.86 2.26
N CYS A 64 2.00 -4.37 1.58
CA CYS A 64 1.58 -3.99 0.23
C CYS A 64 0.39 -3.02 0.22
N GLY A 65 -0.23 -2.82 1.38
CA GLY A 65 -1.47 -2.10 1.54
C GLY A 65 -1.32 -0.61 1.72
N ARG A 66 -2.35 0.16 1.33
CA ARG A 66 -2.48 1.56 1.79
C ARG A 66 -3.16 1.59 3.14
N GLN A 67 -2.64 2.40 4.06
CA GLN A 67 -3.29 2.63 5.37
C GLN A 67 -4.74 3.09 5.17
N GLY A 68 -5.66 2.49 5.92
CA GLY A 68 -7.10 2.77 5.84
C GLY A 68 -7.86 1.96 4.78
N PHE A 69 -7.19 1.13 3.97
CA PHE A 69 -7.81 0.24 2.96
C PHE A 69 -7.72 -1.25 3.34
N GLU A 70 -7.57 -1.54 4.63
CA GLU A 70 -7.59 -2.91 5.13
C GLU A 70 -9.01 -3.48 5.02
N LEU A 71 -9.14 -4.64 4.38
CA LEU A 71 -10.38 -5.39 4.28
C LEU A 71 -10.35 -6.59 5.21
N GLN A 72 -11.39 -6.70 6.04
CA GLN A 72 -11.70 -7.87 6.84
C GLN A 72 -12.58 -8.80 6.02
N CYS A 73 -12.15 -10.03 5.84
CA CYS A 73 -12.78 -11.00 4.94
C CYS A 73 -13.34 -12.19 5.71
N GLN A 74 -14.59 -12.54 5.43
CA GLN A 74 -15.25 -13.79 5.86
C GLN A 74 -15.64 -14.57 4.59
N PRO A 75 -15.49 -15.91 4.53
CA PRO A 75 -15.85 -16.68 3.35
C PRO A 75 -17.32 -16.48 2.95
N HIS A 76 -17.57 -16.17 1.67
CA HIS A 76 -18.91 -15.94 1.12
C HIS A 76 -19.69 -14.75 1.72
N GLU A 77 -19.03 -13.83 2.43
CA GLU A 77 -19.65 -12.59 2.94
C GLU A 77 -19.10 -11.34 2.25
N TYR A 78 -19.78 -10.22 2.42
CA TYR A 78 -19.26 -8.92 2.00
C TYR A 78 -18.02 -8.54 2.84
N PRO A 79 -16.96 -7.98 2.23
CA PRO A 79 -15.84 -7.44 2.97
C PRO A 79 -16.25 -6.31 3.91
N VAL A 80 -15.52 -6.18 5.01
CA VAL A 80 -15.71 -5.11 5.98
C VAL A 80 -14.47 -4.22 6.00
N ILE A 81 -14.69 -2.90 6.05
CA ILE A 81 -13.64 -1.89 6.16
C ILE A 81 -13.90 -1.01 7.39
N ASN A 82 -12.85 -0.73 8.14
CA ASN A 82 -12.93 0.17 9.28
C ASN A 82 -12.36 1.54 8.90
N MET A 83 -13.14 2.58 9.16
CA MET A 83 -12.73 3.97 8.96
C MET A 83 -12.95 4.72 10.25
N GLU A 84 -11.86 5.19 10.84
CA GLU A 84 -11.87 5.82 12.16
C GLU A 84 -12.60 4.93 13.19
N ASN A 85 -13.71 5.42 13.75
CA ASN A 85 -14.51 4.74 14.78
C ASN A 85 -15.76 4.06 14.20
N GLN A 86 -15.83 3.89 12.88
CA GLN A 86 -17.01 3.36 12.19
C GLN A 86 -16.64 2.16 11.33
N THR A 87 -17.53 1.19 11.30
CA THR A 87 -17.38 -0.05 10.54
C THR A 87 -18.36 -0.03 9.37
N PHE A 88 -17.87 -0.35 8.20
CA PHE A 88 -18.64 -0.35 6.96
C PHE A 88 -18.55 -1.70 6.26
N ILE A 89 -19.70 -2.15 5.76
CA ILE A 89 -19.81 -3.24 4.80
C ILE A 89 -19.53 -2.66 3.43
N VAL A 90 -18.57 -3.24 2.71
CA VAL A 90 -18.27 -2.85 1.33
C VAL A 90 -19.24 -3.58 0.41
N LEU A 91 -20.12 -2.83 -0.25
CA LEU A 91 -21.15 -3.38 -1.15
C LEU A 91 -20.65 -3.52 -2.58
N GLU A 92 -19.78 -2.61 -3.02
CA GLU A 92 -19.29 -2.53 -4.40
C GLU A 92 -17.96 -1.78 -4.44
N ILE A 93 -17.05 -2.19 -5.32
CA ILE A 93 -15.79 -1.49 -5.60
C ILE A 93 -15.66 -1.37 -7.13
N GLU A 94 -15.47 -0.15 -7.62
CA GLU A 94 -15.10 0.13 -9.00
C GLU A 94 -13.68 0.68 -9.02
N GLN A 95 -12.71 -0.21 -9.28
CA GLN A 95 -11.28 0.12 -9.18
C GLN A 95 -10.83 1.11 -10.27
N ASN A 96 -11.45 1.11 -11.46
CA ASN A 96 -11.06 2.00 -12.56
C ASN A 96 -11.45 3.46 -12.28
N SER A 97 -12.66 3.64 -11.75
CA SER A 97 -13.19 4.96 -11.39
C SER A 97 -12.88 5.34 -9.95
N GLN A 98 -12.15 4.50 -9.23
CA GLN A 98 -11.64 4.72 -7.87
C GLN A 98 -12.73 5.10 -6.85
N TRP A 99 -13.88 4.44 -6.93
CA TRP A 99 -14.96 4.61 -5.95
C TRP A 99 -15.42 3.27 -5.40
N MET A 100 -16.04 3.32 -4.23
CA MET A 100 -16.67 2.16 -3.60
C MET A 100 -17.96 2.57 -2.91
N LYS A 101 -18.89 1.62 -2.83
CA LYS A 101 -20.18 1.78 -2.16
C LYS A 101 -20.11 1.10 -0.80
N LEU A 102 -20.49 1.83 0.23
CA LEU A 102 -20.40 1.39 1.62
C LEU A 102 -21.79 1.43 2.27
N ALA A 103 -22.05 0.48 3.17
CA ALA A 103 -23.14 0.54 4.13
C ALA A 103 -22.58 0.53 5.56
N ARG A 104 -23.08 1.38 6.45
CA ARG A 104 -22.68 1.36 7.85
C ARG A 104 -23.19 0.07 8.51
N SER A 105 -22.32 -0.67 9.18
CA SER A 105 -22.64 -2.02 9.67
C SER A 105 -23.73 -2.02 10.74
N ASP A 106 -23.79 -0.98 11.58
CA ASP A 106 -24.83 -0.79 12.58
C ASP A 106 -26.22 -0.62 11.95
N VAL A 107 -26.36 0.27 10.97
CA VAL A 107 -27.60 0.51 10.22
C VAL A 107 -28.03 -0.73 9.46
N TRP A 108 -27.09 -1.45 8.85
CA TRP A 108 -27.37 -2.69 8.15
C TRP A 108 -27.92 -3.77 9.08
N ASN A 109 -27.41 -3.85 10.31
CA ASN A 109 -27.87 -4.78 11.33
C ASN A 109 -29.15 -4.30 12.04
N GLY A 110 -29.79 -3.23 11.55
CA GLY A 110 -31.02 -2.67 12.12
C GLY A 110 -30.80 -1.84 13.40
N ILE A 111 -29.54 -1.60 13.80
CA ILE A 111 -29.23 -0.66 14.88
C ILE A 111 -29.26 0.73 14.28
N CYS A 112 -29.99 1.63 14.92
CA CYS A 112 -30.12 3.01 14.49
C CYS A 112 -29.34 3.95 15.40
N PRO A 113 -28.11 4.34 15.03
CA PRO A 113 -27.32 5.26 15.82
C PRO A 113 -27.74 6.69 15.52
N LEU A 114 -27.82 7.50 16.58
CA LEU A 114 -28.03 8.94 16.51
C LEU A 114 -26.75 9.71 16.14
N LEU A 115 -25.62 9.02 15.88
CA LEU A 115 -24.35 9.66 15.53
C LEU A 115 -24.25 9.93 14.02
N ASP A 116 -23.83 11.16 13.71
CA ASP A 116 -23.47 11.57 12.36
C ASP A 116 -22.25 10.81 11.85
N THR A 117 -22.30 10.41 10.58
CA THR A 117 -21.18 9.81 9.85
C THR A 117 -20.21 10.92 9.44
N GLN A 118 -19.01 10.95 10.02
CA GLN A 118 -17.92 11.80 9.52
C GLN A 118 -16.97 10.95 8.69
N LEU A 119 -16.97 11.15 7.36
CA LEU A 119 -16.05 10.47 6.43
C LEU A 119 -15.12 11.47 5.72
N ASN A 120 -15.06 12.72 6.18
CA ASN A 120 -14.39 13.81 5.49
C ASN A 120 -12.90 13.94 5.91
N HIS A 121 -12.19 12.81 6.00
CA HIS A 121 -10.80 12.75 6.42
C HIS A 121 -9.98 11.80 5.53
N PRO A 122 -8.72 12.17 5.17
CA PRO A 122 -7.84 11.32 4.37
C PRO A 122 -7.70 9.91 4.97
N PRO A 123 -7.66 8.85 4.15
CA PRO A 123 -7.51 8.85 2.69
C PRO A 123 -8.81 8.99 1.91
N PHE A 124 -9.95 9.11 2.60
CA PHE A 124 -11.27 9.21 2.00
C PHE A 124 -11.66 10.69 1.90
N SER A 125 -12.21 11.09 0.77
CA SER A 125 -12.76 12.44 0.60
C SER A 125 -14.07 12.33 -0.13
N PHE A 126 -15.11 12.97 0.38
CA PHE A 126 -16.37 13.06 -0.34
C PHE A 126 -16.19 14.03 -1.51
N SER A 127 -16.22 13.49 -2.73
CA SER A 127 -16.30 14.32 -3.93
C SER A 127 -17.76 14.68 -4.19
N ALA A 128 -18.15 15.92 -3.92
CA ALA A 128 -19.51 16.44 -4.14
C ALA A 128 -20.01 16.28 -5.59
N THR A 129 -19.12 16.06 -6.55
CA THR A 129 -19.44 15.86 -7.98
C THR A 129 -19.72 14.40 -8.37
N GLY A 130 -19.41 13.43 -7.50
CA GLY A 130 -19.65 12.00 -7.72
C GLY A 130 -20.76 11.38 -6.86
N ILE A 131 -21.36 12.16 -5.96
CA ILE A 131 -22.43 11.68 -5.07
C ILE A 131 -23.72 11.49 -5.87
N ARG A 132 -24.03 10.24 -6.21
CA ARG A 132 -25.42 9.83 -6.40
C ARG A 132 -26.02 9.67 -5.01
N ASN A 133 -26.76 10.68 -4.56
CA ASN A 133 -27.68 10.66 -3.41
C ASN A 133 -27.17 9.89 -2.19
N LEU A 134 -26.59 10.61 -1.22
CA LEU A 134 -26.39 10.07 0.13
C LEU A 134 -27.77 9.95 0.78
N SER A 135 -28.46 8.84 0.54
CA SER A 135 -29.74 8.54 1.17
C SER A 135 -29.47 8.14 2.62
N ILE A 136 -29.43 9.14 3.50
CA ILE A 136 -29.48 8.90 4.94
C ILE A 136 -30.91 8.48 5.24
N PHE A 137 -31.13 7.17 5.37
CA PHE A 137 -32.41 6.63 5.82
C PHE A 137 -32.59 6.96 7.31
N HIS A 138 -33.21 8.12 7.59
CA HIS A 138 -33.82 8.37 8.89
C HIS A 138 -35.19 7.68 8.90
N GLY A 139 -35.21 6.41 9.29
CA GLY A 139 -36.40 5.56 9.23
C GLY A 139 -36.33 4.35 10.15
N CYS A 140 -35.66 4.53 11.28
CA CYS A 140 -35.63 3.57 12.37
C CYS A 140 -37.06 3.39 12.87
N GLN A 141 -37.60 2.18 12.71
CA GLN A 141 -38.91 1.81 13.26
C GLN A 141 -38.74 0.99 14.53
#